data_AF-A0A2K3KP61-F1
#
_entry.id   AF-A0A2K3KP61-F1
#
_cell.length_a   1.000
_cell.length_b   1.000
_cell.length_c   1.000
_cell.angle_alpha   90.00
_cell.angle_beta   90.00
_cell.angle_gamma   90.00
#
_symmetry.space_group_name_H-M   'P 1'
#
loop_
_entity.id
_entity.type
_entity.pdbx_description
1 polymer ?
#
loop_
_entity_poly.entity_id
_entity_poly.type
_entity_poly.pdbx_seq_one_letter_code
_entity_poly.pdbx_strand_id
1 'polypeptide(L)'
;QDNSSNPGPHRLTAGVLADDFVLPPIYAHDTLLTGDTKVKINPADEAILTDMGPEALRSEIATQSMALLKLVEVATFLNGRECKYLKERDEARKELLVLERRLAESEASCKGYREEHKTLSTNLKEAEDRLKTVSEERDGAFQQVEKQKATIKELEGKLVELQATGVVEEGEKELDPQGVYASSNRAALIAKIQEYESNMVAAATFSFNNAVAQLRILNPDLCEEGLNEDKEVIDGRICSPPDCN
;
A
#
# COMPACT_ATOMS: atom_id res chain seq x y z
N GLN A 1 -66.49 -9.47 -1.29
CA GLN A 1 -66.40 -10.84 -1.83
C GLN A 1 -65.91 -11.73 -0.71
N ASP A 2 -66.71 -12.72 -0.37
CA ASP A 2 -66.69 -13.50 0.87
C ASP A 2 -65.37 -14.22 1.13
N ASN A 3 -64.72 -13.86 2.25
CA ASN A 3 -63.66 -14.66 2.87
C ASN A 3 -64.28 -15.54 3.96
N SER A 4 -64.99 -16.60 3.57
CA SER A 4 -65.33 -17.70 4.48
C SER A 4 -64.85 -19.03 3.90
N SER A 5 -63.53 -19.19 3.79
CA SER A 5 -62.96 -20.53 3.64
C SER A 5 -62.76 -21.08 5.04
N ASN A 6 -63.80 -21.73 5.58
CA ASN A 6 -63.64 -22.56 6.76
C ASN A 6 -62.54 -23.60 6.44
N PRO A 7 -61.41 -23.60 7.14
CA PRO A 7 -60.34 -24.55 6.87
C PRO A 7 -60.85 -25.94 7.24
N GLY A 8 -60.97 -26.82 6.24
CA GLY A 8 -61.25 -28.24 6.50
C GLY A 8 -60.17 -28.84 7.43
N PRO A 9 -60.47 -29.92 8.17
CA PRO A 9 -59.65 -30.46 9.26
C PRO A 9 -58.26 -30.97 8.84
N HIS A 10 -57.88 -30.84 7.57
CA HIS A 10 -56.65 -31.35 6.97
C HIS A 10 -55.72 -30.27 6.41
N ARG A 11 -55.97 -28.97 6.65
CA ARG A 11 -55.06 -27.94 6.13
C ARG A 11 -53.80 -27.88 6.99
N LEU A 12 -52.76 -28.61 6.58
CA LEU A 12 -51.41 -28.46 7.11
C LEU A 12 -51.00 -26.98 6.99
N THR A 13 -50.73 -26.36 8.12
CA THR A 13 -50.30 -24.95 8.17
C THR A 13 -48.90 -24.86 7.59
N ALA A 14 -48.68 -23.95 6.63
CA ALA A 14 -47.36 -23.75 6.06
C ALA A 14 -46.37 -23.34 7.17
N GLY A 15 -45.28 -24.11 7.34
CA GLY A 15 -44.23 -23.85 8.34
C GLY A 15 -44.22 -24.75 9.57
N VAL A 16 -45.18 -25.67 9.73
CA VAL A 16 -45.23 -26.61 10.86
C VAL A 16 -44.68 -27.98 10.44
N LEU A 17 -43.81 -28.56 11.27
CA LEU A 17 -43.25 -29.91 11.09
C LEU A 17 -44.36 -30.96 11.20
N ALA A 18 -44.31 -32.00 10.36
CA ALA A 18 -45.26 -33.10 10.43
C ALA A 18 -44.92 -34.09 11.56
N ASP A 19 -45.91 -34.48 12.37
CA ASP A 19 -45.79 -35.55 13.38
C ASP A 19 -45.85 -36.95 12.75
N ASP A 20 -45.16 -37.91 13.35
CA ASP A 20 -44.88 -39.25 12.77
C ASP A 20 -46.08 -40.21 12.71
N PHE A 21 -47.23 -39.88 13.33
CA PHE A 21 -48.42 -40.72 13.25
C PHE A 21 -49.71 -39.92 13.42
N VAL A 22 -50.43 -39.71 12.31
CA VAL A 22 -51.77 -39.10 12.33
C VAL A 22 -52.81 -40.22 12.23
N LEU A 23 -53.44 -40.56 13.35
CA LEU A 23 -54.66 -41.35 13.33
C LEU A 23 -55.70 -40.61 12.48
N PRO A 24 -56.46 -41.30 11.62
CA PRO A 24 -57.55 -40.67 10.88
C PRO A 24 -58.44 -39.84 11.84
N PRO A 25 -58.85 -38.60 11.50
CA PRO A 25 -59.54 -37.71 12.45
C PRO A 25 -60.79 -38.32 13.08
N ILE A 26 -61.41 -39.29 12.42
CA ILE A 26 -62.52 -40.09 12.97
C ILE A 26 -62.17 -40.77 14.31
N TYR A 27 -60.90 -41.09 14.55
CA TYR A 27 -60.40 -41.64 15.83
C TYR A 27 -60.00 -40.56 16.84
N ALA A 28 -59.88 -39.30 16.42
CA ALA A 28 -59.55 -38.15 17.28
C ALA A 28 -60.80 -37.44 17.83
N HIS A 29 -61.99 -37.85 17.41
CA HIS A 29 -63.25 -37.35 17.96
C HIS A 29 -63.65 -38.18 19.19
N ASP A 30 -63.84 -37.52 20.34
CA ASP A 30 -64.23 -38.16 21.60
C ASP A 30 -65.59 -38.86 21.53
N THR A 31 -66.48 -38.43 20.62
CA THR A 31 -67.79 -39.03 20.38
C THR A 31 -68.18 -38.96 18.90
N LEU A 32 -68.30 -40.11 18.23
CA LEU A 32 -68.82 -40.19 16.85
C LEU A 32 -70.34 -39.99 16.78
N LEU A 33 -71.04 -40.30 17.87
CA LEU A 33 -72.47 -40.13 18.04
C LEU A 33 -72.70 -39.46 19.39
N THR A 34 -73.39 -38.32 19.40
CA THR A 34 -73.83 -37.68 20.66
C THR A 34 -74.95 -38.52 21.28
N GLY A 35 -75.12 -38.47 22.61
CA GLY A 35 -76.18 -39.21 23.31
C GLY A 35 -77.60 -38.91 22.82
N ASP A 36 -77.79 -37.77 22.15
CA ASP A 36 -79.05 -37.35 21.53
C ASP A 36 -79.26 -37.94 20.12
N THR A 37 -78.22 -38.50 19.50
CA THR A 37 -78.29 -39.09 18.16
C THR A 37 -78.81 -40.53 18.24
N LYS A 38 -80.09 -40.72 17.91
CA LYS A 38 -80.68 -42.06 17.74
C LYS A 38 -80.31 -42.62 16.37
N VAL A 39 -79.44 -43.63 16.33
CA VAL A 39 -79.21 -44.42 15.12
C VAL A 39 -80.46 -45.26 14.86
N LYS A 40 -81.14 -45.00 13.74
CA LYS A 40 -82.28 -45.78 13.29
C LYS A 40 -81.87 -46.58 12.07
N ILE A 41 -82.19 -47.87 12.09
CA ILE A 41 -82.10 -48.73 10.91
C ILE A 41 -83.34 -48.43 10.05
N ASN A 42 -83.18 -48.41 8.73
CA ASN A 42 -84.32 -48.25 7.83
C ASN A 42 -85.28 -49.45 8.05
N PRO A 43 -86.61 -49.24 8.13
CA PRO A 43 -87.58 -50.34 8.30
C PRO A 43 -87.42 -51.48 7.29
N ALA A 44 -86.99 -51.19 6.06
CA ALA A 44 -86.71 -52.23 5.06
C ALA A 44 -85.51 -53.11 5.47
N ASP A 45 -84.43 -52.50 5.93
CA ASP A 45 -83.24 -53.22 6.38
C ASP A 45 -83.51 -53.95 7.70
N GLU A 46 -84.32 -53.39 8.59
CA GLU A 46 -84.73 -54.04 9.85
C GLU A 46 -85.56 -55.30 9.58
N ALA A 47 -86.50 -55.25 8.62
CA ALA A 47 -87.26 -56.42 8.21
C ALA A 47 -86.36 -57.51 7.60
N ILE A 48 -85.37 -57.13 6.78
CA ILE A 48 -84.39 -58.06 6.19
C ILE A 48 -83.52 -58.70 7.29
N LEU A 49 -82.98 -57.90 8.22
CA LEU A 49 -82.16 -58.40 9.33
C LEU A 49 -82.93 -59.34 10.25
N THR A 50 -84.23 -59.10 10.44
CA THR A 50 -85.10 -59.95 11.28
C THR A 50 -85.49 -61.26 10.61
N ASP A 51 -85.63 -61.27 9.28
CA ASP A 51 -85.90 -62.47 8.48
C ASP A 51 -84.66 -63.39 8.37
N MET A 52 -83.45 -62.84 8.49
CA MET A 52 -82.22 -63.62 8.48
C MET A 52 -82.06 -64.50 9.73
N GLY A 53 -81.72 -65.77 9.51
CA GLY A 53 -81.31 -66.68 10.59
C GLY A 53 -79.97 -66.28 11.25
N PRO A 54 -79.69 -66.79 12.47
CA PRO A 54 -78.52 -66.38 13.25
C PRO A 54 -77.19 -66.71 12.57
N GLU A 55 -77.09 -67.83 11.83
CA GLU A 55 -75.89 -68.15 11.03
C GLU A 55 -75.68 -67.16 9.87
N ALA A 56 -76.74 -66.75 9.18
CA ALA A 56 -76.65 -65.77 8.09
C ALA A 56 -76.21 -64.39 8.61
N LEU A 57 -76.78 -63.95 9.74
CA LEU A 57 -76.35 -62.72 10.43
C LEU A 57 -74.86 -62.76 10.80
N ARG A 58 -74.36 -63.87 11.37
CA ARG A 58 -72.93 -64.01 11.71
C ARG A 58 -72.04 -63.95 10.47
N SER A 59 -72.46 -64.55 9.37
CA SER A 59 -71.72 -64.53 8.10
C SER A 59 -71.66 -63.13 7.49
N GLU A 60 -72.76 -62.38 7.51
CA GLU A 60 -72.81 -61.00 7.02
C GLU A 60 -71.95 -60.08 7.90
N ILE A 61 -72.07 -60.20 9.23
CA ILE A 61 -71.21 -59.47 10.18
C ILE A 61 -69.73 -59.76 9.90
N ALA A 62 -69.35 -61.02 9.70
CA ALA A 62 -67.97 -61.38 9.40
C ALA A 62 -67.49 -60.77 8.06
N THR A 63 -68.34 -60.81 7.04
CA THR A 63 -68.05 -60.25 5.71
C THR A 63 -67.85 -58.74 5.78
N GLN A 64 -68.77 -58.03 6.43
CA GLN A 64 -68.68 -56.58 6.61
C GLN A 64 -67.51 -56.17 7.51
N SER A 65 -67.26 -56.92 8.59
CA SER A 65 -66.10 -56.69 9.46
C SER A 65 -64.79 -56.84 8.70
N MET A 66 -64.68 -57.84 7.82
CA MET A 66 -63.51 -58.01 6.96
C MET A 66 -63.35 -56.85 5.98
N ALA A 67 -64.45 -56.38 5.37
CA ALA A 67 -64.42 -55.23 4.47
C ALA A 67 -63.95 -53.94 5.20
N LEU A 68 -64.41 -53.71 6.42
CA LEU A 68 -63.96 -52.60 7.27
C LEU A 68 -62.47 -52.70 7.61
N LEU A 69 -62.00 -53.90 8.00
CA LEU A 69 -60.57 -54.11 8.30
C LEU A 69 -59.68 -53.84 7.07
N LYS A 70 -60.09 -54.29 5.88
CA LYS A 70 -59.38 -53.98 4.63
C LYS A 70 -59.36 -52.49 4.32
N LEU A 71 -60.46 -51.79 4.57
CA LEU A 71 -60.51 -50.34 4.40
C LEU A 71 -59.53 -49.63 5.36
N VAL A 72 -59.45 -50.07 6.61
CA VAL A 72 -58.48 -49.56 7.60
C VAL A 72 -57.04 -49.85 7.17
N GLU A 73 -56.77 -51.04 6.62
CA GLU A 73 -55.45 -51.39 6.07
C GLU A 73 -55.04 -50.44 4.93
N VAL A 74 -55.94 -50.19 3.98
CA VAL A 74 -55.67 -49.26 2.87
C VAL A 74 -55.47 -47.83 3.39
N ALA A 75 -56.31 -47.37 4.33
CA ALA A 75 -56.19 -46.04 4.91
C ALA A 75 -54.86 -45.86 5.66
N THR A 76 -54.46 -46.84 6.48
CA THR A 76 -53.20 -46.80 7.21
C THR A 76 -51.98 -46.85 6.27
N PHE A 77 -52.04 -47.66 5.21
CA PHE A 77 -51.00 -47.67 4.16
C PHE A 77 -50.85 -46.31 3.47
N LEU A 78 -51.96 -45.68 3.09
CA LEU A 78 -51.96 -44.36 2.47
C LEU A 78 -51.42 -43.29 3.43
N ASN A 79 -51.83 -43.33 4.71
CA ASN A 79 -51.31 -42.43 5.74
C ASN A 79 -49.79 -42.57 5.89
N GLY A 80 -49.26 -43.80 5.96
CA GLY A 80 -47.82 -44.03 6.04
C GLY A 80 -47.07 -43.48 4.83
N ARG A 81 -47.63 -43.62 3.63
CA ARG A 81 -47.08 -43.04 2.40
C ARG A 81 -47.09 -41.51 2.43
N GLU A 82 -48.16 -40.89 2.91
CA GLU A 82 -48.25 -39.43 3.05
C GLU A 82 -47.24 -38.90 4.07
N CYS A 83 -47.12 -39.55 5.23
CA CYS A 83 -46.14 -39.18 6.26
C CYS A 83 -44.70 -39.21 5.71
N LYS A 84 -44.37 -40.20 4.87
CA LYS A 84 -43.07 -40.27 4.20
C LYS A 84 -42.80 -39.03 3.33
N TYR A 85 -43.77 -38.62 2.50
CA TYR A 85 -43.61 -37.43 1.66
C TYR A 85 -43.51 -36.14 2.48
N LEU A 86 -44.22 -36.05 3.60
CA LEU A 86 -44.13 -34.90 4.51
C LEU A 86 -42.73 -34.79 5.13
N LYS A 87 -42.15 -35.92 5.54
CA LYS A 87 -40.78 -35.98 6.05
C LYS A 87 -39.75 -35.56 4.99
N GLU A 88 -39.87 -36.08 3.77
CA GLU A 88 -39.00 -35.69 2.65
C GLU A 88 -39.11 -34.20 2.33
N ARG A 89 -40.33 -33.65 2.33
CA ARG A 89 -40.58 -32.22 2.14
C ARG A 89 -39.93 -31.38 3.24
N ASP A 90 -40.07 -31.78 4.50
CA ASP A 90 -39.53 -31.03 5.63
C ASP A 90 -38.00 -31.06 5.66
N GLU A 91 -37.39 -32.18 5.26
CA GLU A 91 -35.94 -32.27 5.08
C GLU A 91 -35.46 -31.38 3.91
N ALA A 92 -36.14 -31.43 2.77
CA ALA A 92 -35.84 -30.56 1.63
C ALA A 92 -35.96 -29.06 1.99
N ARG A 93 -36.90 -28.68 2.86
CA ARG A 93 -37.03 -27.30 3.36
C ARG A 93 -35.85 -26.90 4.24
N LYS A 94 -35.34 -27.79 5.09
CA LYS A 94 -34.13 -27.50 5.90
C LYS A 94 -32.92 -27.29 4.99
N GLU A 95 -32.74 -28.15 4.00
CA GLU A 95 -31.65 -28.02 3.02
C GLU A 95 -31.75 -26.73 2.20
N LEU A 96 -32.97 -26.35 1.79
CA LEU A 96 -33.22 -25.09 1.09
C LEU A 96 -32.77 -23.88 1.93
N LEU A 97 -33.10 -23.84 3.21
CA LEU A 97 -32.66 -22.76 4.11
C LEU A 97 -31.14 -22.70 4.27
N VAL A 98 -30.46 -23.84 4.27
CA VAL A 98 -28.98 -23.91 4.32
C VAL A 98 -28.38 -23.38 3.02
N LEU A 99 -28.92 -23.77 1.87
CA LEU A 99 -28.48 -23.31 0.56
C LEU A 99 -28.71 -21.81 0.36
N GLU A 100 -29.86 -21.29 0.79
CA GLU A 100 -30.14 -19.84 0.74
C GLU A 100 -29.12 -19.03 1.54
N ARG A 101 -28.74 -19.51 2.73
CA ARG A 101 -27.69 -18.86 3.54
C ARG A 101 -26.34 -18.88 2.82
N ARG A 102 -25.93 -20.03 2.29
CA ARG A 102 -24.65 -20.18 1.57
C ARG A 102 -24.63 -19.32 0.29
N LEU A 103 -25.76 -19.20 -0.40
CA LEU A 103 -25.91 -18.32 -1.54
C LEU A 103 -25.69 -16.86 -1.12
N ALA A 104 -26.37 -16.40 -0.07
CA ALA A 104 -26.23 -15.03 0.45
C ALA A 104 -24.78 -14.71 0.88
N GLU A 105 -24.11 -15.64 1.56
CA GLU A 105 -22.69 -15.52 1.91
C GLU A 105 -21.79 -15.40 0.67
N SER A 106 -22.04 -16.23 -0.36
CA SER A 106 -21.26 -16.18 -1.60
C SER A 106 -21.49 -14.88 -2.39
N GLU A 107 -22.72 -14.35 -2.39
CA GLU A 107 -23.07 -13.10 -3.05
C GLU A 107 -22.41 -11.90 -2.34
N ALA A 108 -22.37 -11.90 -1.01
CA ALA A 108 -21.66 -10.90 -0.22
C ALA A 108 -20.16 -10.93 -0.51
N SER A 109 -19.55 -12.12 -0.55
CA SER A 109 -18.14 -12.30 -0.91
C SER A 109 -17.84 -11.82 -2.35
N CYS A 110 -18.68 -12.19 -3.32
CA CYS A 110 -18.57 -11.70 -4.70
C CYS A 110 -18.66 -10.18 -4.81
N LYS A 111 -19.50 -9.54 -4.00
CA LYS A 111 -19.56 -8.06 -3.92
C LYS A 111 -18.23 -7.50 -3.40
N GLY A 112 -17.65 -8.09 -2.34
CA GLY A 112 -16.34 -7.72 -1.83
C GLY A 112 -15.24 -7.78 -2.89
N TYR A 113 -15.10 -8.92 -3.58
CA TYR A 113 -14.12 -9.08 -4.66
C TYR A 113 -14.31 -8.09 -5.81
N ARG A 114 -15.55 -7.72 -6.15
CA ARG A 114 -15.80 -6.70 -7.18
C ARG A 114 -15.30 -5.32 -6.78
N GLU A 115 -15.50 -4.92 -5.52
CA GLU A 115 -14.98 -3.64 -5.04
C GLU A 115 -13.45 -3.64 -4.97
N GLU A 116 -12.84 -4.72 -4.49
CA GLU A 116 -11.38 -4.89 -4.51
C GLU A 116 -10.82 -4.78 -5.93
N HIS A 117 -11.46 -5.43 -6.90
CA HIS A 117 -11.06 -5.36 -8.30
C HIS A 117 -11.16 -3.94 -8.87
N LYS A 118 -12.18 -3.16 -8.50
CA LYS A 118 -12.27 -1.74 -8.90
C LYS A 118 -11.10 -0.94 -8.32
N THR A 119 -10.79 -1.10 -7.04
CA THR A 119 -9.67 -0.42 -6.39
C THR A 119 -8.32 -0.80 -7.02
N LEU A 120 -8.10 -2.08 -7.30
CA LEU A 120 -6.88 -2.52 -7.99
C LEU A 120 -6.79 -1.94 -9.40
N SER A 121 -7.91 -1.89 -10.14
CA SER A 121 -7.95 -1.31 -11.47
C SER A 121 -7.65 0.19 -11.48
N THR A 122 -8.13 0.95 -10.48
CA THR A 122 -7.79 2.39 -10.37
C THR A 122 -6.32 2.59 -10.04
N ASN A 123 -5.78 1.79 -9.12
CA ASN A 123 -4.37 1.87 -8.72
C ASN A 123 -3.43 1.48 -9.87
N LEU A 124 -3.80 0.47 -10.66
CA LEU A 124 -3.04 0.07 -11.84
C LEU A 124 -2.95 1.22 -12.85
N LYS A 125 -4.08 1.89 -13.11
CA LYS A 125 -4.11 3.05 -14.02
C LYS A 125 -3.24 4.20 -13.51
N GLU A 126 -3.30 4.52 -12.22
CA GLU A 126 -2.43 5.54 -11.63
C GLU A 126 -0.94 5.16 -11.76
N ALA A 127 -0.60 3.89 -11.53
CA ALA A 127 0.77 3.41 -11.68
C ALA A 127 1.26 3.48 -13.14
N GLU A 128 0.39 3.16 -14.11
CA GLU A 128 0.68 3.31 -15.54
C GLU A 128 0.93 4.78 -15.93
N ASP A 129 0.09 5.70 -15.44
CA ASP A 129 0.26 7.14 -15.69
C ASP A 129 1.58 7.65 -15.08
N ARG A 130 1.91 7.26 -13.85
CA ARG A 130 3.18 7.60 -13.20
C ARG A 130 4.39 7.04 -13.94
N LEU A 131 4.29 5.80 -14.42
CA LEU A 131 5.36 5.16 -15.20
C LEU A 131 5.63 5.93 -16.49
N LYS A 132 4.58 6.41 -17.15
CA LYS A 132 4.71 7.25 -18.34
C LYS A 132 5.47 8.54 -18.04
N THR A 133 5.11 9.25 -16.96
CA THR A 133 5.81 10.48 -16.54
C THR A 133 7.30 10.21 -16.25
N VAL A 134 7.60 9.16 -15.48
CA VAL A 134 8.99 8.79 -15.17
C VAL A 134 9.78 8.42 -16.43
N SER A 135 9.14 7.79 -17.42
CA SER A 135 9.79 7.49 -18.69
C SER A 135 10.17 8.77 -19.45
N GLU A 136 9.28 9.75 -19.51
CA GLU A 136 9.53 11.03 -20.16
C GLU A 136 10.66 11.81 -19.46
N GLU A 137 10.68 11.82 -18.13
CA GLU A 137 11.76 12.41 -17.32
C GLU A 137 13.11 11.74 -17.59
N ARG A 138 13.13 10.40 -17.62
CA ARG A 138 14.32 9.59 -17.93
C ARG A 138 14.87 9.90 -19.32
N ASP A 139 14.00 10.05 -20.32
CA ASP A 139 14.40 10.39 -21.68
C ASP A 139 14.97 11.81 -21.76
N GLY A 140 14.36 12.77 -21.05
CA GLY A 140 14.88 14.14 -20.93
C GLY A 140 16.25 14.20 -20.24
N ALA A 141 16.42 13.47 -19.13
CA ALA A 141 17.69 13.36 -18.44
C ALA A 141 18.77 12.73 -19.32
N PHE A 142 18.42 11.70 -20.09
CA PHE A 142 19.34 11.05 -21.03
C PHE A 142 19.83 12.03 -22.12
N GLN A 143 18.93 12.83 -22.69
CA GLN A 143 19.32 13.87 -23.65
C GLN A 143 20.26 14.91 -23.03
N GLN A 144 20.04 15.30 -21.78
CA GLN A 144 20.90 16.24 -21.08
C GLN A 144 22.30 15.66 -20.83
N VAL A 145 22.40 14.38 -20.44
CA VAL A 145 23.67 13.68 -20.28
C VAL A 145 24.44 13.62 -21.59
N GLU A 146 23.79 13.32 -22.71
CA GLU A 146 24.46 13.28 -24.01
C GLU A 146 24.96 14.68 -24.44
N LYS A 147 24.18 15.76 -24.18
CA LYS A 147 24.65 17.14 -24.39
C LYS A 147 25.89 17.46 -23.54
N GLN A 148 25.84 17.17 -22.24
CA GLN A 148 26.97 17.42 -21.33
C GLN A 148 28.22 16.65 -21.75
N LYS A 149 28.07 15.39 -22.16
CA LYS A 149 29.15 14.55 -22.67
C LYS A 149 29.77 15.12 -23.96
N ALA A 150 28.97 15.71 -24.84
CA ALA A 150 29.49 16.40 -26.02
C ALA A 150 30.30 17.65 -25.63
N THR A 151 29.80 18.47 -24.70
CA THR A 151 30.51 19.65 -24.19
C THR A 151 31.81 19.28 -23.49
N ILE A 152 31.82 18.21 -22.68
CA ILE A 152 33.04 17.70 -22.04
C ILE A 152 34.09 17.35 -23.09
N LYS A 153 33.72 16.59 -24.13
CA LYS A 153 34.64 16.26 -25.23
C LYS A 153 35.19 17.50 -25.94
N GLU A 154 34.36 18.51 -26.15
CA GLU A 154 34.80 19.78 -26.76
C GLU A 154 35.80 20.52 -25.87
N LEU A 155 35.51 20.63 -24.57
CA LEU A 155 36.39 21.28 -23.59
C LEU A 155 37.70 20.50 -23.40
N GLU A 156 37.66 19.17 -23.37
CA GLU A 156 38.84 18.31 -23.36
C GLU A 156 39.71 18.55 -24.61
N GLY A 157 39.09 18.67 -25.80
CA GLY A 157 39.81 19.01 -27.03
C GLY A 157 40.50 20.38 -26.97
N LYS A 158 39.79 21.42 -26.51
CA LYS A 158 40.35 22.76 -26.31
C LYS A 158 41.49 22.78 -25.28
N LEU A 159 41.37 22.00 -24.20
CA LEU A 159 42.41 21.88 -23.18
C LEU A 159 43.69 21.29 -23.78
N VAL A 160 43.56 20.23 -24.58
CA VAL A 160 44.71 19.61 -25.29
C VAL A 160 45.34 20.61 -26.28
N GLU A 161 44.54 21.38 -27.01
CA GLU A 161 45.04 22.40 -27.94
C GLU A 161 45.78 23.54 -27.23
N LEU A 162 45.25 24.04 -26.11
CA LEU A 162 45.92 25.05 -25.28
C LEU A 162 47.24 24.54 -24.67
N GLN A 163 47.28 23.27 -24.26
CA GLN A 163 48.52 22.62 -23.83
C GLN A 163 49.54 22.48 -24.98
N ALA A 164 49.08 22.20 -26.20
CA ALA A 164 49.94 22.06 -27.38
C ALA A 164 50.46 23.40 -27.94
N THR A 165 49.70 24.49 -27.79
CA THR A 165 50.06 25.82 -28.29
C THR A 165 51.09 26.54 -27.44
N GLY A 166 51.42 26.05 -26.23
CA GLY A 166 52.56 26.52 -25.44
C GLY A 166 52.53 28.00 -25.02
N VAL A 167 51.43 28.73 -25.27
CA VAL A 167 51.31 30.18 -25.07
C VAL A 167 51.55 30.58 -23.60
N VAL A 168 51.24 29.68 -22.66
CA VAL A 168 51.51 29.90 -21.23
C VAL A 168 52.98 29.63 -20.89
N GLU A 169 53.61 28.64 -21.53
CA GLU A 169 55.00 28.27 -21.25
C GLU A 169 56.03 29.27 -21.79
N GLU A 170 55.75 29.95 -22.92
CA GLU A 170 56.71 30.91 -23.49
C GLU A 170 56.90 32.14 -22.59
N GLY A 171 55.81 32.72 -22.06
CA GLY A 171 55.89 33.85 -21.13
C GLY A 171 56.47 33.47 -19.76
N GLU A 172 56.20 32.25 -19.26
CA GLU A 172 56.80 31.76 -18.02
C GLU A 172 58.30 31.49 -18.16
N LYS A 173 58.77 30.99 -19.32
CA LYS A 173 60.21 30.75 -19.58
C LYS A 173 61.04 32.04 -19.63
N GLU A 174 60.44 33.16 -20.01
CA GLU A 174 61.12 34.48 -19.98
C GLU A 174 61.34 34.97 -18.54
N LEU A 175 60.33 34.81 -17.67
CA LEU A 175 60.35 35.31 -16.30
C LEU A 175 61.00 34.34 -15.31
N ASP A 176 60.95 33.04 -15.58
CA ASP A 176 61.53 31.99 -14.77
C ASP A 176 62.30 30.97 -15.64
N PRO A 177 63.47 31.35 -16.18
CA PRO A 177 64.24 30.49 -17.10
C PRO A 177 64.67 29.15 -16.48
N GLN A 178 64.73 29.09 -15.15
CA GLN A 178 65.13 27.90 -14.40
C GLN A 178 63.91 27.13 -13.86
N GLY A 179 62.68 27.61 -14.05
CA GLY A 179 61.45 26.95 -13.61
C GLY A 179 61.29 26.85 -12.08
N VAL A 180 62.05 27.64 -11.32
CA VAL A 180 62.14 27.52 -9.86
C VAL A 180 60.92 28.14 -9.17
N TYR A 181 60.28 29.14 -9.79
CA TYR A 181 59.07 29.78 -9.30
C TYR A 181 57.82 29.02 -9.77
N ALA A 182 57.79 28.56 -11.02
CA ALA A 182 56.69 27.78 -11.58
C ALA A 182 56.45 26.46 -10.82
N SER A 183 57.52 25.85 -10.31
CA SER A 183 57.46 24.62 -9.49
C SER A 183 57.24 24.88 -7.98
N SER A 184 57.25 26.14 -7.54
CA SER A 184 57.08 26.49 -6.14
C SER A 184 55.59 26.61 -5.78
N ASN A 185 55.19 25.97 -4.68
CA ASN A 185 53.86 26.21 -4.12
C ASN A 185 53.76 27.62 -3.50
N ARG A 186 52.53 28.09 -3.24
CA ARG A 186 52.28 29.44 -2.69
C ARG A 186 53.10 29.75 -1.44
N ALA A 187 53.26 28.79 -0.54
CA ALA A 187 54.03 28.99 0.69
C ALA A 187 55.54 29.16 0.42
N ALA A 188 56.09 28.35 -0.48
CA ALA A 188 57.49 28.43 -0.89
C ALA A 188 57.83 29.75 -1.59
N LEU A 189 56.91 30.26 -2.41
CA LEU A 189 57.07 31.59 -3.05
C LEU A 189 57.11 32.71 -2.00
N ILE A 190 56.19 32.70 -1.03
CA ILE A 190 56.15 33.68 0.05
C ILE A 190 57.44 33.64 0.88
N ALA A 191 57.93 32.43 1.20
CA ALA A 191 59.18 32.27 1.95
C ALA A 191 60.39 32.85 1.21
N LYS A 192 60.51 32.62 -0.11
CA LYS A 192 61.59 33.19 -0.93
C LYS A 192 61.56 34.72 -0.98
N ILE A 193 60.37 35.33 -1.05
CA ILE A 193 60.23 36.79 -1.03
C ILE A 193 60.78 37.34 0.29
N GLN A 194 60.35 36.77 1.41
CA GLN A 194 60.81 37.18 2.75
C GLN A 194 62.32 36.98 2.93
N GLU A 195 62.86 35.88 2.41
CA GLU A 195 64.30 35.61 2.42
C GLU A 195 65.07 36.66 1.62
N TYR A 196 64.61 36.99 0.41
CA TYR A 196 65.23 38.01 -0.43
C TYR A 196 65.21 39.40 0.23
N GLU A 197 64.06 39.79 0.79
CA GLU A 197 63.91 41.04 1.55
C GLU A 197 64.91 41.10 2.72
N SER A 198 64.99 40.03 3.52
CA SER A 198 65.92 39.95 4.65
C SER A 198 67.39 40.02 4.20
N ASN A 199 67.75 39.33 3.12
CA ASN A 199 69.10 39.36 2.57
C ASN A 199 69.49 40.75 2.06
N MET A 200 68.54 41.46 1.43
CA MET A 200 68.77 42.81 0.91
C MET A 200 68.98 43.83 2.05
N VAL A 201 68.17 43.75 3.11
CA VAL A 201 68.34 44.56 4.32
C VAL A 201 69.67 44.27 5.02
N ALA A 202 70.05 43.00 5.13
CA ALA A 202 71.33 42.59 5.72
C ALA A 202 72.52 43.12 4.90
N ALA A 203 72.45 43.03 3.57
CA ALA A 203 73.50 43.55 2.68
C ALA A 203 73.64 45.08 2.78
N ALA A 204 72.53 45.82 2.85
CA ALA A 204 72.53 47.27 3.04
C ALA A 204 73.10 47.69 4.41
N THR A 205 72.73 46.97 5.47
CA THR A 205 73.27 47.21 6.82
C THR A 205 74.77 46.96 6.87
N PHE A 206 75.23 45.88 6.25
CA PHE A 206 76.65 45.55 6.16
C PHE A 206 77.43 46.61 5.38
N SER A 207 76.92 47.06 4.22
CA SER A 207 77.59 48.08 3.41
C SER A 207 77.66 49.43 4.14
N PHE A 208 76.60 49.82 4.85
CA PHE A 208 76.58 51.02 5.70
C PHE A 208 77.60 50.93 6.83
N ASN A 209 77.58 49.84 7.61
CA ASN A 209 78.53 49.64 8.71
C ASN A 209 79.98 49.62 8.24
N ASN A 210 80.24 49.03 7.07
CA ASN A 210 81.56 49.04 6.45
C ASN A 210 81.98 50.46 6.04
N ALA A 211 81.08 51.27 5.50
CA ALA A 211 81.35 52.67 5.18
C ALA A 211 81.63 53.50 6.44
N VAL A 212 80.85 53.32 7.51
CA VAL A 212 81.08 53.96 8.82
C VAL A 212 82.45 53.55 9.39
N ALA A 213 82.81 52.27 9.33
CA ALA A 213 84.11 51.80 9.76
C ALA A 213 85.28 52.44 8.97
N GLN A 214 85.12 52.61 7.66
CA GLN A 214 86.08 53.35 6.84
C GLN A 214 86.18 54.83 7.26
N LEU A 215 85.05 55.48 7.57
CA LEU A 215 85.04 56.87 8.04
C LEU A 215 85.74 57.06 9.39
N ARG A 216 85.60 56.12 10.33
CA ARG A 216 86.33 56.15 11.62
C ARG A 216 87.85 56.14 11.44
N ILE A 217 88.36 55.45 10.42
CA ILE A 217 89.80 55.43 10.11
C ILE A 217 90.25 56.81 9.60
N LEU A 218 89.41 57.46 8.78
CA LEU A 218 89.73 58.76 8.19
C LEU A 218 89.53 59.93 9.17
N ASN A 219 88.61 59.79 10.12
CA ASN A 219 88.29 60.79 11.14
C ASN A 219 88.17 60.13 12.54
N PRO A 220 89.27 60.04 13.30
CA PRO A 220 89.29 59.36 14.60
C PRO A 220 88.39 60.01 15.67
N ASP A 221 88.07 61.29 15.52
CA ASP A 221 87.20 62.05 16.44
C ASP A 221 85.73 62.06 15.97
N LEU A 222 85.35 61.17 15.04
CA LEU A 222 83.98 61.05 14.53
C LEU A 222 83.01 60.64 15.66
N CYS A 223 82.15 61.57 16.06
CA CYS A 223 81.07 61.32 17.01
C CYS A 223 79.85 60.78 16.26
N GLU A 224 79.45 59.55 16.59
CA GLU A 224 78.26 58.90 16.02
C GLU A 224 77.03 59.02 16.91
N GLU A 225 77.21 59.56 18.12
CA GLU A 225 76.15 59.72 19.10
C GLU A 225 75.15 60.76 18.60
N GLY A 226 73.92 60.33 18.33
CA GLY A 226 72.84 61.16 17.78
C GLY A 226 72.67 61.08 16.25
N LEU A 227 73.49 60.30 15.53
CA LEU A 227 73.25 59.95 14.14
C LEU A 227 72.14 58.90 14.05
N ASN A 228 71.17 59.11 13.17
CA ASN A 228 70.19 58.09 12.78
C ASN A 228 69.69 58.33 11.34
N GLU A 229 68.93 57.38 10.80
CA GLU A 229 68.35 57.46 9.45
C GLU A 229 67.41 58.65 9.25
N ASP A 230 66.86 59.15 10.35
CA ASP A 230 65.96 60.31 10.37
C ASP A 230 66.70 61.63 10.60
N LYS A 231 68.04 61.70 10.49
CA LYS A 231 68.79 62.97 10.56
C LYS A 231 69.25 63.41 9.18
N GLU A 232 69.19 64.71 8.95
CA GLU A 232 69.69 65.34 7.74
C GLU A 232 70.83 66.31 8.05
N VAL A 233 71.68 66.57 7.06
CA VAL A 233 72.76 67.56 7.15
C VAL A 233 72.29 68.84 6.47
N ILE A 234 71.99 69.88 7.28
CA ILE A 234 71.54 71.20 6.81
C ILE A 234 72.60 72.22 7.21
N ASP A 235 73.12 73.00 6.25
CA ASP A 235 74.15 74.02 6.46
C ASP A 235 75.37 73.54 7.27
N GLY A 236 75.77 72.28 7.04
CA GLY A 236 76.91 71.65 7.72
C GLY A 236 76.65 71.19 9.16
N ARG A 237 75.38 71.16 9.60
CA ARG A 237 74.97 70.64 10.91
C ARG A 237 73.97 69.50 10.77
N ILE A 238 74.08 68.51 11.65
CA ILE A 238 73.14 67.40 11.73
C ILE A 238 71.91 67.88 12.50
N CYS A 239 70.76 67.85 11.85
CA CYS A 239 69.48 68.31 12.39
C CYS A 239 68.43 67.22 12.20
N SER A 240 67.43 67.16 13.10
CA SER A 240 66.19 66.46 12.75
C SER A 240 65.51 67.24 11.62
N PRO A 241 65.02 66.56 10.57
CA PRO A 241 64.13 67.20 9.62
C PRO A 241 62.93 67.77 10.38
N PRO A 242 62.38 68.92 9.94
CA PRO A 242 61.22 69.53 10.57
C PRO A 242 60.04 68.55 10.54
N ASP A 243 59.22 68.54 11.60
CA ASP A 243 58.00 67.73 11.64
C ASP A 243 57.15 68.06 10.41
N CYS A 244 56.90 67.05 9.55
CA CYS A 244 55.98 67.18 8.44
C CYS A 244 54.57 67.42 9.00
N ASN A 245 54.05 68.63 8.80
CA ASN A 245 52.60 68.90 8.84
C ASN A 245 51.94 68.35 7.57
#